data_AF-A0A7G8DBP3-F1
#
_entry.id   AF-A0A7G8DBP3-F1
#
_cell.length_a   1.000
_cell.length_b   1.000
_cell.length_c   1.000
_cell.angle_alpha   90.00
_cell.angle_beta   90.00
_cell.angle_gamma   90.00
#
_symmetry.space_group_name_H-M   'P 1'
#
loop_
_entity.id
_entity.type
_entity.pdbx_description
1 polymer ?
#
loop_
_entity_poly.entity_id
_entity_poly.type
_entity_poly.pdbx_seq_one_letter_code
_entity_poly.pdbx_strand_id
1 'polypeptide(L)' 'MPEATDNFSPDSTKVFSEKLNGRVAMLGLAIGLATEALTGRGIIDQVFGIFG' A
#
# COMPACT_ATOMS: atom_id res chain seq x y z
N MET A 1 38.32 20.10 -0.05
CA MET A 1 37.12 19.70 -0.81
C MET A 1 36.33 18.77 0.10
N PRO A 2 35.08 19.08 0.51
CA PRO A 2 34.30 18.13 1.30
C PRO A 2 33.79 17.00 0.38
N GLU A 3 34.10 15.78 0.77
CA GLU A 3 33.63 14.54 0.15
C GLU A 3 32.10 14.56 0.12
N ALA A 4 31.49 14.52 -1.06
CA ALA A 4 30.07 14.24 -1.17
C ALA A 4 29.86 12.79 -0.71
N THR A 5 29.40 12.61 0.53
CA THR A 5 28.97 11.33 1.06
C THR A 5 27.71 10.92 0.29
N ASP A 6 27.92 10.28 -0.84
CA ASP A 6 26.87 9.60 -1.57
C ASP A 6 26.38 8.44 -0.70
N ASN A 7 25.28 8.70 0.01
CA ASN A 7 24.59 7.74 0.87
C ASN A 7 23.79 6.73 0.01
N PHE A 8 24.30 6.34 -1.15
CA PHE A 8 23.84 5.18 -1.92
C PHE A 8 24.36 3.88 -1.29
N SER A 9 24.15 3.73 0.01
CA SER A 9 24.19 2.40 0.63
C SER A 9 22.80 1.80 0.43
N PRO A 10 22.62 0.73 -0.37
CA PRO A 10 21.35 0.02 -0.41
C PRO A 10 21.11 -0.58 0.97
N ASP A 11 20.41 0.17 1.82
CA ASP A 11 19.94 -0.30 3.11
C ASP A 11 18.99 -1.46 2.83
N SER A 12 19.46 -2.68 3.10
CA SER A 12 18.72 -3.93 2.92
C SER A 12 17.32 -3.86 3.53
N THR A 13 17.18 -3.09 4.62
CA THR A 13 15.90 -2.84 5.30
C THR A 13 14.94 -2.02 4.45
N LYS A 14 15.43 -0.96 3.77
CA LYS A 14 14.60 -0.14 2.87
C LYS A 14 14.09 -0.92 1.66
N VAL A 15 14.96 -1.69 1.00
CA VAL A 15 14.57 -2.49 -0.18
C VAL A 15 13.53 -3.56 0.19
N PHE A 16 13.66 -4.16 1.38
CA PHE A 16 12.66 -5.06 1.93
C PHE A 16 11.33 -4.35 2.20
N SER A 17 11.37 -3.17 2.84
CA SER A 17 10.19 -2.34 3.10
C SER A 17 9.48 -1.90 1.82
N GLU A 18 10.21 -1.50 0.76
CA GLU A 18 9.63 -1.12 -0.52
C GLU A 18 8.86 -2.28 -1.18
N LYS A 19 9.45 -3.49 -1.18
CA LYS A 19 8.79 -4.68 -1.71
C LYS A 19 7.56 -5.08 -0.90
N LEU A 20 7.62 -4.97 0.43
CA LEU A 20 6.47 -5.27 1.28
C LEU A 20 5.36 -4.23 1.11
N ASN A 21 5.69 -2.94 1.12
CA ASN A 21 4.72 -1.86 0.95
C ASN A 21 4.01 -1.97 -0.41
N GLY A 22 4.76 -2.25 -1.49
CA GLY A 22 4.18 -2.47 -2.81
C GLY A 22 3.21 -3.66 -2.87
N ARG A 23 3.55 -4.78 -2.23
CA ARG A 23 2.68 -5.98 -2.18
C ARG A 23 1.42 -5.74 -1.36
N VAL A 24 1.54 -5.10 -0.20
CA VAL A 24 0.40 -4.74 0.65
C VAL A 24 -0.53 -3.79 -0.10
N ALA A 25 0.00 -2.82 -0.83
CA ALA A 25 -0.81 -1.92 -1.66
C ALA A 25 -1.57 -2.66 -2.78
N MET A 26 -0.90 -3.57 -3.50
CA MET A 26 -1.54 -4.38 -4.54
C MET A 26 -2.63 -5.29 -3.97
N LEU A 27 -2.39 -5.91 -2.82
CA LEU A 27 -3.39 -6.73 -2.12
C LEU A 27 -4.56 -5.88 -1.63
N GLY A 28 -4.30 -4.71 -1.06
CA GLY A 28 -5.35 -3.78 -0.62
C GLY A 28 -6.28 -3.35 -1.75
N LEU A 29 -5.72 -3.05 -2.92
CA LEU A 29 -6.50 -2.76 -4.12
C LEU A 29 -7.29 -3.98 -4.61
N ALA A 30 -6.64 -5.14 -4.72
CA ALA A 30 -7.28 -6.35 -5.20
C ALA A 30 -8.44 -6.80 -4.28
N ILE A 31 -8.24 -6.71 -2.96
CA ILE A 31 -9.27 -6.99 -1.96
C ILE A 31 -10.38 -5.96 -2.08
N GLY A 32 -10.08 -4.67 -2.16
CA GLY A 32 -11.07 -3.61 -2.32
C GLY A 32 -11.99 -3.85 -3.51
N LEU A 33 -11.41 -4.12 -4.69
CA LEU A 33 -12.16 -4.46 -5.91
C LEU A 33 -12.97 -5.76 -5.74
N ALA A 34 -12.41 -6.78 -5.08
CA ALA A 34 -13.12 -8.04 -4.85
C ALA A 34 -14.32 -7.85 -3.91
N THR A 35 -14.20 -7.05 -2.85
CA THR A 35 -15.33 -6.72 -1.97
C THR A 35 -16.40 -5.89 -2.67
N GLU A 36 -16.01 -4.96 -3.55
CA GLU A 36 -16.97 -4.21 -4.36
C GLU A 36 -17.71 -5.13 -5.33
N ALA A 37 -17.01 -6.07 -5.98
CA ALA A 37 -17.60 -7.03 -6.90
C ALA A 37 -18.54 -8.03 -6.21
N LEU A 38 -18.18 -8.51 -5.01
CA LEU A 38 -19.00 -9.49 -4.28
C LEU A 38 -20.22 -8.86 -3.60
N THR A 39 -20.10 -7.62 -3.11
CA THR A 39 -21.19 -6.97 -2.37
C THR A 39 -22.09 -6.11 -3.26
N GLY A 40 -21.63 -5.76 -4.47
CA GLY A 40 -22.40 -4.93 -5.42
C GLY A 40 -22.65 -3.49 -4.93
N ARG A 41 -21.96 -3.08 -3.86
CA ARG A 41 -21.99 -1.76 -3.24
C ARG A 41 -20.55 -1.28 -3.13
N GLY A 42 -20.27 -0.06 -3.55
CA GLY A 42 -18.93 0.51 -3.48
C GLY A 42 -18.39 0.49 -2.05
N ILE A 43 -17.07 0.43 -1.87
CA ILE A 43 -16.45 0.39 -0.53
C ILE A 43 -16.86 1.59 0.34
N ILE A 44 -17.25 2.70 -0.29
CA ILE A 44 -17.79 3.90 0.35
C ILE A 44 -19.12 3.62 1.07
N ASP A 45 -20.03 2.84 0.49
CA ASP A 45 -21.33 2.54 1.12
C ASP A 45 -21.18 1.68 2.38
N GLN A 46 -20.16 0.82 2.44
CA GLN A 46 -19.87 0.01 3.64
C GLN A 46 -19.17 0.81 4.72
N VAL A 47 -18.18 1.65 4.36
CA VAL A 47 -17.46 2.46 5.35
C VAL A 47 -18.34 3.57 5.91
N PHE A 48 -19.20 4.20 5.10
CA PHE A 48 -20.10 5.26 5.56
C PHE A 48 -21.39 4.72 6.19
N GLY A 49 -21.89 3.56 5.73
CA GLY A 49 -23.08 2.92 6.27
C GLY A 49 -22.92 2.31 7.67
N ILE A 50 -21.69 2.09 8.14
CA ILE A 50 -21.41 1.63 9.53
C ILE A 50 -21.54 2.76 10.56
N PHE A 51 -21.47 4.04 10.14
CA PHE A 51 -21.61 5.20 11.02
C PHE A 51 -23.02 5.84 10.99
N GLY A 52 -24.00 5.19 10.34
CA GLY A 52 -25.39 5.63 10.21
C GLY A 52 -26.34 4.89 11.13
#